data_AF-A0A2T6KCM9-F1
#
_entry.id   AF-A0A2T6KCM9-F1
#
_cell.length_a   1.000
_cell.length_b   1.000
_cell.length_c   1.000
_cell.angle_alpha   90.00
_cell.angle_beta   90.00
_cell.angle_gamma   90.00
#
_symmetry.space_group_name_H-M   'P 1'
#
loop_
_entity.id
_entity.type
_entity.pdbx_description
1 polymer ?
#
loop_
_entity_poly.entity_id
_entity_poly.type
_entity_poly.pdbx_seq_one_letter_code
_entity_poly.pdbx_strand_id
1 'polypeptide(L)'
;MAEVGINEFDLQFIELFRIALSEETNELRHRAIKNVKHDVVNGRIELLMKEKGPKWASDATNRNFIEWVAATSIQRNDAAYEFSETGKRYEAKNERKLNIAEHIGNVIFLSIRDGKFEGVQVNGGILERRDDLRARGYLD
;
A
#
# COMPACT_ATOMS: atom_id res chain seq x y z
N MET A 1 -18.15 1.89 8.27
CA MET A 1 -17.20 1.53 7.20
C MET A 1 -16.25 2.71 7.07
N ALA A 2 -14.94 2.49 7.21
CA ALA A 2 -13.95 3.57 7.15
C ALA A 2 -13.44 3.68 5.72
N GLU A 3 -13.62 4.84 5.09
CA GLU A 3 -13.05 5.14 3.77
C GLU A 3 -11.67 5.78 3.95
N VAL A 4 -10.65 5.25 3.28
CA VAL A 4 -9.27 5.74 3.38
C VAL A 4 -8.81 6.24 2.02
N GLY A 5 -8.49 7.53 1.94
CA GLY A 5 -7.84 8.11 0.77
C GLY A 5 -6.37 7.65 0.70
N ILE A 6 -6.03 6.96 -0.40
CA ILE A 6 -4.68 6.43 -0.68
C ILE A 6 -4.19 7.07 -1.97
N ASN A 7 -3.03 7.75 -1.93
CA ASN A 7 -2.36 8.25 -3.13
C ASN A 7 -1.38 7.20 -3.70
N GLU A 8 -0.76 7.49 -4.85
CA GLU A 8 0.15 6.55 -5.52
C GLU A 8 1.33 6.11 -4.64
N PHE A 9 1.86 6.99 -3.81
CA PHE A 9 2.96 6.65 -2.90
C PHE A 9 2.47 5.78 -1.74
N ASP A 10 1.29 6.08 -1.19
CA ASP A 10 0.66 5.27 -0.14
C ASP A 10 0.38 3.83 -0.61
N LEU A 11 0.11 3.62 -1.91
CA LEU A 11 -0.11 2.28 -2.48
C LEU A 11 1.11 1.37 -2.33
N GLN A 12 2.33 1.93 -2.25
CA GLN A 12 3.54 1.13 -2.00
C GLN A 12 3.55 0.48 -0.61
N PHE A 13 2.70 0.98 0.29
CA PHE A 13 2.54 0.51 1.68
C PHE A 13 1.17 -0.14 1.91
N ILE A 14 0.51 -0.62 0.84
CA ILE A 14 -0.85 -1.19 0.92
C ILE A 14 -0.98 -2.31 1.96
N GLU A 15 0.07 -3.12 2.15
CA GLU A 15 0.09 -4.17 3.16
C GLU A 15 -0.01 -3.62 4.58
N LEU A 16 0.61 -2.46 4.86
CA LEU A 16 0.48 -1.81 6.17
C LEU A 16 -0.94 -1.29 6.38
N PHE A 17 -1.57 -0.74 5.33
CA PHE A 17 -2.98 -0.34 5.38
C PHE A 17 -3.93 -1.53 5.59
N ARG A 18 -3.63 -2.71 5.03
CA ARG A 18 -4.39 -3.94 5.30
C ARG A 18 -4.31 -4.35 6.76
N ILE A 19 -3.10 -4.37 7.31
CA ILE A 19 -2.85 -4.65 8.73
C ILE A 19 -3.60 -3.65 9.62
N ALA A 20 -3.66 -2.37 9.22
CA ALA A 20 -4.44 -1.37 9.96
C ALA A 20 -5.95 -1.61 9.90
N LEU A 21 -6.47 -2.06 8.74
CA LEU A 21 -7.90 -2.29 8.53
C LEU A 21 -8.41 -3.58 9.18
N SER A 22 -7.53 -4.51 9.54
CA SER A 22 -7.88 -5.77 10.22
C SER A 22 -8.25 -5.61 11.70
N GLU A 23 -8.07 -4.41 12.25
CA GLU A 23 -8.48 -4.09 13.61
C GLU A 23 -9.99 -4.27 13.78
N GLU A 24 -10.38 -4.67 15.00
CA GLU A 24 -11.73 -5.15 15.26
C GLU A 24 -12.78 -4.03 15.20
N THR A 25 -12.43 -2.88 15.77
CA THR A 25 -13.33 -1.72 15.86
C THR A 25 -12.94 -0.62 14.88
N ASN A 26 -13.90 0.18 14.46
CA ASN A 26 -13.61 1.33 13.59
C ASN A 26 -12.65 2.32 14.25
N GLU A 27 -12.73 2.54 15.56
CA GLU A 27 -11.82 3.44 16.27
C GLU A 27 -10.36 2.95 16.21
N LEU A 28 -10.15 1.65 16.41
CA LEU A 28 -8.83 1.03 16.28
C LEU A 28 -8.32 1.08 14.85
N ARG A 29 -9.18 0.85 13.85
CA ARG A 29 -8.82 1.01 12.43
C ARG A 29 -8.34 2.43 12.14
N HIS A 30 -9.09 3.46 12.53
CA HIS A 30 -8.69 4.85 12.28
C HIS A 30 -7.37 5.21 12.97
N ARG A 31 -7.16 4.73 14.21
CA ARG A 31 -5.89 4.92 14.90
C ARG A 31 -4.75 4.22 14.18
N ALA A 32 -4.93 2.95 13.80
CA ALA A 32 -3.91 2.19 13.07
C ALA A 32 -3.59 2.82 11.71
N ILE A 33 -4.59 3.29 10.97
CA ILE A 33 -4.40 4.01 9.69
C ILE A 33 -3.59 5.29 9.89
N LYS A 34 -3.89 6.05 10.94
CA LYS A 34 -3.12 7.25 11.29
C LYS A 34 -1.65 6.89 11.59
N ASN A 35 -1.42 5.78 12.28
CA ASN A 35 -0.07 5.33 12.60
C ASN A 35 0.69 4.87 11.34
N VAL A 36 0.05 4.15 10.42
CA VAL A 36 0.64 3.77 9.12
C VAL A 36 1.10 4.98 8.33
N LYS A 37 0.34 6.09 8.35
CA LYS A 37 0.74 7.32 7.63
C LYS A 37 2.07 7.87 8.13
N HIS A 38 2.45 7.64 9.38
CA HIS A 38 3.75 8.02 9.90
C HIS A 38 4.88 7.12 9.35
N ASP A 39 4.63 5.81 9.16
CA ASP A 39 5.56 4.88 8.50
C ASP A 39 5.73 5.17 7.01
N VAL A 40 4.64 5.54 6.32
CA VAL A 40 4.71 6.01 4.92
C VAL A 40 5.63 7.23 4.81
N VAL A 41 5.55 8.16 5.76
CA VAL A 41 6.47 9.32 5.77
C VAL A 41 7.93 8.90 5.95
N ASN A 42 8.21 7.90 6.79
CA ASN A 42 9.57 7.38 6.92
C ASN A 42 10.05 6.76 5.59
N GLY A 43 9.22 5.98 4.92
CA GLY A 43 9.53 5.46 3.58
C GLY A 43 9.79 6.56 2.55
N ARG A 44 9.07 7.69 2.62
CA ARG A 44 9.35 8.87 1.78
C ARG A 44 10.72 9.47 2.06
N ILE A 45 11.12 9.55 3.33
CA ILE A 45 12.45 10.04 3.73
C ILE A 45 13.54 9.12 3.17
N GLU A 46 13.36 7.80 3.27
CA GLU A 46 14.29 6.82 2.72
C GLU A 46 14.42 6.95 1.20
N LEU A 47 13.31 7.11 0.48
CA LEU A 47 13.33 7.32 -0.96
C LEU A 47 14.08 8.61 -1.33
N LEU A 48 13.80 9.72 -0.63
CA LEU A 48 14.49 10.99 -0.85
C LEU A 48 15.99 10.88 -0.58
N MET A 49 16.39 10.16 0.47
CA MET A 49 17.80 9.86 0.76
C MET A 49 18.43 9.02 -0.36
N LYS A 50 17.72 8.03 -0.88
CA LYS A 50 18.22 7.16 -1.96
C LYS A 50 18.38 7.90 -3.29
N GLU A 51 17.41 8.72 -3.66
CA GLU A 51 17.39 9.40 -4.97
C GLU A 51 18.23 10.67 -5.01
N LYS A 52 18.17 11.48 -3.94
CA LYS A 52 18.79 12.81 -3.89
C LYS A 52 20.00 12.89 -2.94
N GLY A 53 20.27 11.84 -2.18
CA GLY A 53 21.33 11.85 -1.16
C GLY A 53 21.04 12.84 -0.02
N PRO A 54 21.99 13.07 0.90
CA PRO A 54 21.78 13.91 2.09
C PRO A 54 21.32 15.35 1.80
N LYS A 55 21.53 15.84 0.58
CA LYS A 55 21.16 17.19 0.14
C LYS A 55 19.66 17.41 0.01
N TRP A 56 18.84 16.35 -0.01
CA TRP A 56 17.38 16.49 -0.07
C TRP A 56 16.84 17.35 1.10
N ALA A 57 17.50 17.26 2.27
CA ALA A 57 17.13 18.00 3.47
C ALA A 57 17.50 19.50 3.40
N SER A 58 18.28 19.92 2.40
CA SER A 58 18.63 21.33 2.17
C SER A 58 17.86 21.93 0.99
N ASP A 59 17.07 21.13 0.28
CA ASP A 59 16.25 21.56 -0.85
C ASP A 59 15.08 22.43 -0.35
N ALA A 60 14.96 23.65 -0.88
CA ALA A 60 13.92 24.59 -0.49
C ALA A 60 12.51 24.03 -0.76
N THR A 61 12.35 23.14 -1.75
CA THR A 61 11.05 22.50 -2.03
C THR A 61 10.59 21.57 -0.93
N ASN A 62 11.51 21.10 -0.07
CA ASN A 62 11.21 20.17 1.01
C ASN A 62 11.05 20.86 2.37
N ARG A 63 11.20 22.19 2.46
CA ARG A 63 11.22 22.94 3.74
C ARG A 63 10.03 22.60 4.64
N ASN A 64 8.80 22.74 4.13
CA ASN A 64 7.59 22.45 4.91
C ASN A 64 7.53 20.99 5.38
N PHE A 65 8.00 20.06 4.55
CA PHE A 65 8.04 18.64 4.90
C PHE A 65 9.07 18.37 6.00
N ILE A 66 10.25 18.99 5.93
CA ILE A 66 11.30 18.84 6.94
C ILE A 66 10.87 19.44 8.29
N GLU A 67 10.26 20.62 8.26
CA GLU A 67 9.71 21.25 9.47
C GLU A 67 8.67 20.36 10.14
N TRP A 68 7.77 19.77 9.35
CA TRP A 68 6.78 18.81 9.85
C TRP A 68 7.44 17.53 10.40
N VAL A 69 8.43 16.97 9.69
CA VAL A 69 9.18 15.77 10.09
C VAL A 69 9.90 16.00 11.43
N ALA A 70 10.48 17.18 11.62
CA ALA A 70 11.13 17.55 12.87
C ALA A 70 10.11 17.72 14.01
N ALA A 71 9.03 18.47 13.77
CA ALA A 71 8.00 18.78 14.76
C ALA A 71 7.23 17.54 15.23
N THR A 72 7.08 16.53 14.37
CA THR A 72 6.32 15.30 14.66
C THR A 72 7.19 14.11 15.03
N SER A 73 8.50 14.29 15.21
CA SER A 73 9.45 13.19 15.48
C SER A 73 9.03 12.27 16.64
N ILE A 74 8.63 12.84 17.78
CA ILE A 74 8.17 12.08 18.96
C ILE A 74 6.89 11.31 18.62
N GLN A 75 5.89 11.99 18.05
CA GLN A 75 4.60 11.40 17.67
C GLN A 75 4.77 10.25 16.66
N ARG A 76 5.74 10.37 15.74
CA ARG A 76 6.06 9.31 14.78
C ARG A 76 6.68 8.08 15.45
N ASN A 77 7.53 8.29 16.45
CA ASN A 77 8.10 7.18 17.21
C ASN A 77 7.02 6.43 18.00
N ASP A 78 6.13 7.17 18.67
CA ASP A 78 5.00 6.59 19.39
C ASP A 78 4.06 5.84 18.43
N ALA A 79 3.76 6.43 17.27
CA ALA A 79 2.95 5.80 16.23
C ALA A 79 3.56 4.50 15.70
N ALA A 80 4.88 4.46 15.47
CA ALA A 80 5.57 3.25 15.03
C ALA A 80 5.49 2.14 16.10
N TYR A 81 5.66 2.49 17.37
CA TYR A 81 5.48 1.55 18.48
C TYR A 81 4.04 1.02 18.52
N GLU A 82 3.04 1.89 18.51
CA GLU A 82 1.64 1.51 18.52
C GLU A 82 1.26 0.63 17.31
N PHE A 83 1.78 0.95 16.12
CA PHE A 83 1.51 0.16 14.93
C PHE A 83 2.18 -1.22 14.98
N SER A 84 3.34 -1.34 15.63
CA SER A 84 3.97 -2.65 15.88
C SER A 84 3.06 -3.56 16.72
N GLU A 85 2.31 -3.00 17.67
CA GLU A 85 1.32 -3.76 18.45
C GLU A 85 0.11 -4.17 17.60
N THR A 86 -0.33 -3.32 16.67
CA THR A 86 -1.34 -3.69 15.65
C THR A 86 -0.85 -4.86 14.78
N GLY A 87 0.39 -4.81 14.31
CA GLY A 87 1.00 -5.91 13.55
C GLY A 87 1.01 -7.22 14.33
N LYS A 88 1.40 -7.20 15.62
CA LYS A 88 1.34 -8.40 16.48
C LYS A 88 -0.08 -8.97 16.60
N ARG A 89 -1.09 -8.10 16.78
CA ARG A 89 -2.50 -8.52 16.83
C ARG A 89 -2.96 -9.13 15.51
N TYR A 90 -2.56 -8.56 14.40
CA TYR A 90 -2.87 -9.10 13.07
C TYR A 90 -2.27 -10.51 12.86
N GLU A 91 -0.98 -10.68 13.17
CA GLU A 91 -0.29 -11.98 13.04
C GLU A 91 -0.90 -13.04 13.97
N ALA A 92 -1.29 -12.67 15.19
CA ALA A 92 -1.93 -13.58 16.14
C ALA A 92 -3.26 -14.16 15.63
N LYS A 93 -3.94 -13.49 14.70
CA LYS A 93 -5.19 -13.95 14.10
C LYS A 93 -5.00 -14.90 12.91
N ASN A 94 -3.74 -15.20 12.50
CA ASN A 94 -3.45 -15.95 11.27
C ASN A 94 -4.16 -15.38 10.01
N GLU A 95 -4.39 -14.05 10.00
CA GLU A 95 -5.17 -13.35 8.96
C GLU A 95 -4.39 -13.07 7.67
N ARG A 96 -3.18 -13.62 7.51
CA ARG A 96 -2.42 -13.60 6.24
C ARG A 96 -3.08 -14.42 5.10
N LYS A 97 -4.35 -14.79 5.24
CA LYS A 97 -5.13 -15.31 4.13
C LYS A 97 -5.50 -14.13 3.25
N LEU A 98 -4.73 -13.91 2.17
CA LEU A 98 -5.12 -13.03 1.08
C LEU A 98 -6.59 -13.28 0.79
N ASN A 99 -7.43 -12.25 0.94
CA ASN A 99 -8.82 -12.41 0.54
C ASN A 99 -8.84 -12.58 -0.99
N ILE A 100 -9.88 -13.24 -1.52
CA ILE A 100 -9.94 -13.58 -2.95
C ILE A 100 -9.76 -12.34 -3.85
N ALA A 101 -10.26 -11.18 -3.42
CA ALA A 101 -10.11 -9.93 -4.16
C ALA A 101 -8.65 -9.42 -4.18
N GLU A 102 -7.92 -9.58 -3.09
CA GLU A 102 -6.49 -9.23 -3.00
C GLU A 102 -5.61 -10.18 -3.81
N HIS A 103 -5.93 -11.47 -3.80
CA HIS A 103 -5.27 -12.45 -4.66
C HIS A 103 -5.48 -12.11 -6.14
N ILE A 104 -6.73 -11.86 -6.54
CA ILE A 104 -7.06 -11.46 -7.92
C ILE A 104 -6.38 -10.13 -8.28
N GLY A 105 -6.41 -9.13 -7.38
CA GLY A 105 -5.77 -7.84 -7.60
C GLY A 105 -4.26 -7.95 -7.79
N ASN A 106 -3.57 -8.78 -6.99
CA ASN A 106 -2.15 -9.06 -7.16
C ASN A 106 -1.85 -9.77 -8.48
N VAL A 107 -2.67 -10.75 -8.88
CA VAL A 107 -2.54 -11.42 -10.18
C VAL A 107 -2.66 -10.42 -11.32
N ILE A 108 -3.66 -9.53 -11.29
CA ILE A 108 -3.86 -8.48 -12.31
C ILE A 108 -2.66 -7.52 -12.35
N PHE A 109 -2.24 -7.00 -11.21
CA PHE A 109 -1.12 -6.06 -11.12
C PHE A 109 0.18 -6.65 -11.69
N LEU A 110 0.53 -7.87 -11.27
CA LEU A 110 1.72 -8.57 -11.76
C LEU A 110 1.62 -8.82 -13.26
N SER A 111 0.43 -9.17 -13.75
CA SER A 111 0.20 -9.43 -15.16
C SER A 111 0.34 -8.18 -16.04
N ILE A 112 -0.11 -7.01 -15.55
CA ILE A 112 0.10 -5.72 -16.23
C ILE A 112 1.59 -5.37 -16.25
N ARG A 113 2.26 -5.46 -15.10
CA ARG A 113 3.69 -5.14 -14.96
C ARG A 113 4.55 -6.01 -15.88
N ASP A 114 4.24 -7.30 -15.97
CA ASP A 114 4.99 -8.26 -16.78
C ASP A 114 4.54 -8.28 -18.26
N GLY A 115 3.60 -7.40 -18.66
CA GLY A 115 3.10 -7.30 -20.04
C GLY A 115 2.25 -8.49 -20.50
N LYS A 116 1.71 -9.29 -19.57
CA LYS A 116 0.93 -10.52 -19.83
C LYS A 116 -0.58 -10.27 -19.95
N PHE A 117 -1.12 -9.25 -19.26
CA PHE A 117 -2.54 -8.80 -19.33
C PHE A 117 -3.59 -9.89 -19.07
N GLU A 118 -3.32 -10.81 -18.15
CA GLU A 118 -4.24 -11.81 -17.62
C GLU A 118 -5.12 -11.14 -16.55
N GLY A 119 -6.46 -11.07 -16.75
CA GLY A 119 -7.35 -10.55 -15.70
C GLY A 119 -8.61 -9.79 -16.08
N VAL A 120 -9.03 -9.73 -17.34
CA VAL A 120 -10.31 -9.11 -17.72
C VAL A 120 -11.31 -10.22 -18.02
N GLN A 121 -12.48 -10.21 -17.36
CA GLN A 121 -13.52 -11.22 -17.60
C GLN A 121 -13.85 -11.32 -19.09
N VAL A 122 -13.66 -12.50 -19.64
CA VAL A 122 -14.02 -12.87 -21.01
C VAL A 122 -14.92 -14.11 -20.94
N ASN A 123 -15.64 -14.41 -22.02
CA ASN A 123 -16.62 -15.51 -22.04
C ASN A 123 -16.03 -16.89 -21.63
N GLY A 124 -14.71 -17.08 -21.68
CA GLY A 124 -13.99 -18.27 -21.22
C GLY A 124 -13.58 -18.31 -19.74
N GLY A 125 -13.77 -17.22 -18.98
CA GLY A 125 -13.39 -17.11 -17.56
C GLY A 125 -12.67 -15.80 -17.22
N ILE A 126 -12.02 -15.76 -16.05
CA ILE A 126 -11.40 -14.54 -15.48
C ILE A 126 -9.99 -14.25 -16.07
N LEU A 127 -9.38 -15.20 -16.78
CA LEU A 127 -7.94 -15.19 -17.11
C LEU A 127 -7.63 -15.79 -18.50
N GLU A 128 -8.15 -15.23 -19.58
CA GLU A 128 -7.75 -15.63 -20.95
C GLU A 128 -6.89 -14.52 -21.58
N ARG A 129 -5.75 -14.88 -22.20
CA ARG A 129 -4.92 -13.88 -22.87
C ARG A 129 -5.62 -13.35 -24.12
N ARG A 130 -5.40 -12.08 -24.42
CA ARG A 130 -5.91 -11.43 -25.64
C ARG A 130 -5.55 -12.19 -26.92
N ASP A 131 -4.36 -12.78 -26.99
CA ASP A 131 -3.92 -13.56 -28.15
C ASP A 131 -4.70 -14.86 -28.29
N ASP A 132 -5.05 -15.50 -27.17
CA ASP A 132 -5.88 -16.71 -27.15
C ASP A 132 -7.32 -16.39 -27.62
N LEU A 133 -7.82 -15.17 -27.33
CA LEU A 133 -9.13 -14.69 -27.81
C LEU A 133 -9.12 -14.33 -29.30
N ARG A 134 -8.05 -13.70 -29.79
CA ARG A 134 -7.85 -13.45 -31.23
C ARG A 134 -7.74 -14.74 -32.02
N ALA A 135 -6.97 -15.70 -31.53
CA ALA A 135 -6.85 -17.03 -32.16
C ALA A 135 -8.20 -17.77 -32.23
N ARG A 136 -9.13 -17.46 -31.31
CA ARG A 136 -10.49 -18.03 -31.27
C ARG A 136 -11.55 -17.15 -31.93
N GLY A 137 -11.20 -15.99 -32.49
CA GLY A 137 -12.12 -15.13 -33.24
C GLY A 137 -13.10 -14.31 -32.40
N TYR A 138 -12.80 -14.07 -31.11
CA TYR A 138 -13.65 -13.28 -30.22
C TYR A 138 -13.31 -11.79 -30.18
N LEU A 139 -12.22 -11.36 -30.81
CA LEU A 139 -11.75 -9.98 -30.88
C LEU A 139 -11.19 -9.69 -32.27
N ASP A 140 -11.50 -8.50 -32.81
CA ASP A 140 -10.98 -7.99 -34.09
C ASP A 140 -9.48 -7.57 -34.03
#